data_AF-A0A382BLU6-F1
#
_entry.id   AF-A0A382BLU6-F1
#
_cell.length_a   1.000
_cell.length_b   1.000
_cell.length_c   1.000
_cell.angle_alpha   90.00
_cell.angle_beta   90.00
_cell.angle_gamma   90.00
#
_symmetry.space_group_name_H-M   'P 1'
#
loop_
_entity.id
_entity.type
_entity.pdbx_description
1 polymer ?
#
loop_
_entity_poly.entity_id
_entity_poly.type
_entity_poly.pdbx_seq_one_letter_code
_entity_poly.pdbx_strand_id
1 'polypeptide(L)'
;MEGESKVTGGEQYTADLTLPGTLWGRVLRSPFPHARITHIDASAAQQVPGVMTVLTGADLRGVRYGRRLYDVPVLAEDRVRFVGERVAAVAAVDRDAAEEALLRIEIEYEELPAVYDPLDALEPNAPILHPDVNSYTGLPRPLDTVTNAFVRDTWGKGDVAVGFAQADVIVENTFTVARQHQGYLESHTCLVWIDDAGRVQVWASSKVPYAVKQQLSAAWGLPEERILINPVSIGGDFGGKGSPMDIPLAYYLADRTGSPVKMAMDYIEEFTAGNPRHAAV
;
A
#
# COMPACT_ATOMS: atom_id res chain seq x y z
N MET A 1 19.59 -24.92 -5.17
CA MET A 1 19.02 -25.97 -4.31
C MET A 1 18.48 -25.28 -3.08
N GLU A 2 17.16 -25.14 -2.96
CA GLU A 2 16.49 -24.49 -1.81
C GLU A 2 15.68 -25.49 -0.97
N GLY A 3 15.70 -26.78 -1.34
CA GLY A 3 14.81 -27.78 -0.74
C GLY A 3 15.17 -28.07 0.71
N GLU A 4 16.45 -28.26 1.01
CA GLU A 4 16.92 -28.64 2.36
C GLU A 4 16.63 -27.57 3.41
N SER A 5 16.96 -26.30 3.13
CA SER A 5 16.70 -25.18 4.05
C SER A 5 15.20 -25.02 4.33
N LYS A 6 14.34 -25.19 3.31
CA LYS A 6 12.88 -25.06 3.47
C LYS A 6 12.27 -26.20 4.28
N VAL A 7 12.73 -27.44 4.12
CA VAL A 7 12.17 -28.59 4.89
C VAL A 7 12.75 -28.71 6.30
N THR A 8 13.86 -28.04 6.59
CA THR A 8 14.49 -28.02 7.92
C THR A 8 14.14 -26.78 8.75
N GLY A 9 13.48 -25.78 8.15
CA GLY A 9 13.20 -24.49 8.80
C GLY A 9 14.42 -23.57 8.87
N GLY A 10 15.49 -23.86 8.13
CA GLY A 10 16.69 -23.01 8.03
C GLY A 10 16.58 -21.89 7.00
N GLU A 11 15.59 -21.93 6.12
CA GLU A 11 15.33 -20.86 5.14
C GLU A 11 14.77 -19.62 5.84
N GLN A 12 15.34 -18.44 5.56
CA GLN A 12 14.91 -17.19 6.18
C GLN A 12 13.98 -16.41 5.27
N TYR A 13 12.79 -16.12 5.78
CA TYR A 13 11.83 -15.18 5.21
C TYR A 13 11.94 -13.83 5.92
N THR A 14 11.25 -12.81 5.41
CA THR A 14 11.39 -11.45 5.98
C THR A 14 10.99 -11.40 7.46
N ALA A 15 9.94 -12.14 7.84
CA ALA A 15 9.44 -12.18 9.21
C ALA A 15 10.45 -12.74 10.22
N ASP A 16 11.30 -13.67 9.76
CA ASP A 16 12.31 -14.34 10.58
C ASP A 16 13.50 -13.43 10.90
N LEU A 17 13.70 -12.37 10.10
CA LEU A 17 14.79 -11.44 10.29
C LEU A 17 14.54 -10.52 11.49
N THR A 18 15.57 -10.38 12.31
CA THR A 18 15.61 -9.45 13.45
C THR A 18 17.03 -8.92 13.58
N LEU A 19 17.19 -7.61 13.51
CA LEU A 19 18.45 -6.92 13.79
C LEU A 19 18.48 -6.48 15.27
N PRO A 20 19.66 -6.25 15.85
CA PRO A 20 19.77 -5.66 17.17
C PRO A 20 18.97 -4.35 17.27
N GLY A 21 18.13 -4.23 18.30
CA GLY A 21 17.28 -3.05 18.51
C GLY A 21 16.07 -2.94 17.58
N THR A 22 15.69 -4.01 16.86
CA THR A 22 14.50 -3.98 15.99
C THR A 22 13.25 -3.65 16.81
N LEU A 23 12.55 -2.59 16.40
CA LEU A 23 11.23 -2.22 16.88
C LEU A 23 10.14 -2.89 16.05
N TRP A 24 8.98 -3.06 16.66
CA TRP A 24 7.78 -3.54 16.00
C TRP A 24 6.92 -2.38 15.53
N GLY A 25 6.71 -2.30 14.22
CA GLY A 25 5.87 -1.31 13.58
C GLY A 25 4.45 -1.84 13.33
N ARG A 26 3.45 -1.02 13.63
CA ARG A 26 2.02 -1.33 13.47
C ARG A 26 1.27 -0.15 12.87
N VAL A 27 0.19 -0.44 12.15
CA VAL A 27 -0.62 0.57 11.45
C VAL A 27 -2.04 0.53 11.96
N LEU A 28 -2.58 1.69 12.34
CA LEU A 28 -4.01 1.87 12.49
C LEU A 28 -4.61 2.15 11.12
N ARG A 29 -5.55 1.29 10.71
CA ARG A 29 -6.19 1.33 9.40
C ARG A 29 -7.63 1.82 9.49
N SER A 30 -8.06 2.50 8.44
CA SER A 30 -9.41 3.01 8.30
C SER A 30 -10.45 1.88 8.33
N PRO A 31 -11.51 2.00 9.13
CA PRO A 31 -12.68 1.12 9.02
C PRO A 31 -13.66 1.61 7.95
N PHE A 32 -13.47 2.80 7.38
CA PHE A 32 -14.40 3.44 6.44
C PHE A 32 -13.95 3.35 4.99
N PRO A 33 -14.89 3.13 4.05
CA PRO A 33 -14.60 3.09 2.62
C PRO A 33 -14.37 4.48 2.02
N HIS A 34 -14.97 5.53 2.58
CA HIS A 34 -14.72 6.92 2.20
C HIS A 34 -15.14 7.82 3.35
N ALA A 35 -14.20 8.56 3.92
CA ALA A 35 -14.49 9.48 5.01
C ALA A 35 -13.44 10.60 5.08
N ARG A 36 -13.85 11.78 5.53
CA ARG A 36 -12.91 12.84 5.92
C ARG A 36 -12.40 12.54 7.32
N ILE A 37 -11.10 12.72 7.53
CA ILE A 37 -10.51 12.69 8.87
C ILE A 37 -10.65 14.10 9.45
N THR A 38 -11.49 14.27 10.46
CA THR A 38 -11.73 15.59 11.07
C THR A 38 -10.79 15.85 12.25
N HIS A 39 -10.39 14.79 12.95
CA HIS A 39 -9.48 14.87 14.08
C HIS A 39 -8.71 13.56 14.28
N ILE A 40 -7.45 13.65 14.74
CA ILE A 40 -6.66 12.53 15.25
C ILE A 40 -6.02 13.00 16.56
N ASP A 41 -6.22 12.24 17.64
CA ASP A 41 -5.47 12.36 18.89
C ASP A 41 -4.67 11.08 19.14
N ALA A 42 -3.34 11.22 19.16
CA ALA A 42 -2.39 10.14 19.45
C ALA A 42 -1.70 10.30 20.81
N SER A 43 -2.12 11.27 21.63
CA SER A 43 -1.45 11.62 22.88
C SER A 43 -1.44 10.45 23.88
N ALA A 44 -2.55 9.74 24.02
CA ALA A 44 -2.64 8.57 24.90
C ALA A 44 -1.81 7.37 24.40
N ALA A 45 -1.70 7.20 23.08
CA ALA A 45 -0.86 6.17 22.46
C ALA A 45 0.64 6.44 22.70
N GLN A 46 1.07 7.70 22.63
CA GLN A 46 2.46 8.10 22.90
C GLN A 46 2.91 7.83 24.34
N GLN A 47 1.97 7.72 25.28
CA GLN A 47 2.26 7.44 26.70
C GLN A 47 2.27 5.94 27.04
N VAL A 48 2.02 5.05 26.07
CA VAL A 48 2.10 3.60 26.30
C VAL A 48 3.57 3.21 26.55
N PRO A 49 3.89 2.52 27.66
CA PRO A 49 5.24 2.05 27.92
C PRO A 49 5.77 1.21 26.75
N GLY A 50 6.98 1.54 26.28
CA GLY A 50 7.61 0.85 25.16
C GLY A 50 7.31 1.44 23.78
N VAL A 51 6.39 2.39 23.66
CA VAL A 51 6.21 3.16 22.42
C VAL A 51 7.37 4.13 22.22
N MET A 52 7.97 4.08 21.04
CA MET A 52 9.11 4.92 20.66
C MET A 52 8.67 6.12 19.82
N THR A 53 7.66 5.93 18.95
CA THR A 53 7.07 7.02 18.18
C THR A 53 5.67 6.64 17.70
N VAL A 54 4.84 7.66 17.49
CA VAL A 54 3.57 7.57 16.77
C VAL A 54 3.60 8.59 15.63
N LEU A 55 3.20 8.18 14.42
CA LEU A 55 3.12 9.03 13.24
C LEU A 55 1.67 9.08 12.73
N THR A 56 1.27 10.23 12.23
CA THR A 56 -0.04 10.50 11.63
C THR A 56 0.13 11.11 10.23
N GLY A 57 -0.97 11.30 9.49
CA GLY A 57 -0.94 12.03 8.21
C GLY A 57 -0.35 13.45 8.30
N ALA A 58 -0.37 14.09 9.48
CA ALA A 58 0.24 15.40 9.68
C ALA A 58 1.78 15.36 9.60
N ASP A 59 2.40 14.28 10.07
CA ASP A 59 3.86 14.11 10.07
C ASP A 59 4.41 13.87 8.67
N LEU A 60 3.63 13.23 7.80
CA LEU A 60 4.04 12.75 6.47
C LEU A 60 3.26 13.41 5.33
N ARG A 61 2.73 14.61 5.56
CA ARG A 61 1.87 15.33 4.61
C ARG A 61 2.61 15.59 3.30
N GLY A 62 1.95 15.28 2.18
CA GLY A 62 2.52 15.44 0.84
C GLY A 62 3.24 14.20 0.33
N VAL A 63 3.66 13.29 1.22
CA VAL A 63 4.46 12.12 0.87
C VAL A 63 3.58 11.06 0.22
N ARG A 64 3.78 10.86 -1.08
CA ARG A 64 3.05 9.89 -1.89
C ARG A 64 3.99 8.99 -2.65
N TYR A 65 3.51 7.79 -2.95
CA TYR A 65 4.17 6.84 -3.81
C TYR A 65 3.16 6.23 -4.79
N GLY A 66 3.68 5.50 -5.75
CA GLY A 66 2.89 4.69 -6.66
C GLY A 66 3.73 4.30 -7.86
N ARG A 67 3.20 3.39 -8.69
CA ARG A 67 4.02 2.78 -9.76
C ARG A 67 4.26 3.71 -10.95
N ARG A 68 3.28 4.53 -11.29
CA ARG A 68 3.34 5.49 -12.40
C ARG A 68 2.79 6.84 -11.97
N LEU A 69 1.59 6.81 -11.40
CA LEU A 69 0.98 7.92 -10.68
C LEU A 69 1.35 7.81 -9.20
N TYR A 70 1.72 8.91 -8.56
CA TYR A 70 2.08 8.94 -7.14
C TYR A 70 0.90 9.51 -6.35
N ASP A 71 -0.14 8.70 -6.22
CA ASP A 71 -1.44 9.03 -5.63
C ASP A 71 -1.68 8.36 -4.27
N VAL A 72 -0.85 7.39 -3.89
CA VAL A 72 -1.00 6.66 -2.63
C VAL A 72 -0.26 7.40 -1.52
N PRO A 73 -0.95 7.96 -0.52
CA PRO A 73 -0.28 8.57 0.62
C PRO A 73 0.38 7.50 1.50
N VAL A 74 1.49 7.85 2.15
CA VAL A 74 2.11 6.96 3.13
C VAL A 74 1.18 6.77 4.34
N LEU A 75 0.61 7.87 4.84
CA LEU A 75 -0.50 7.90 5.80
C LEU A 75 -1.58 8.84 5.27
N ALA A 76 -2.85 8.44 5.39
CA ALA A 76 -3.98 9.27 5.01
C ALA A 76 -3.91 10.63 5.69
N GLU A 77 -4.05 11.69 4.88
CA GLU A 77 -3.97 13.07 5.33
C GLU A 77 -5.37 13.56 5.73
N ASP A 78 -6.15 14.03 4.76
CA ASP A 78 -7.45 14.66 5.01
C ASP A 78 -8.63 13.68 4.86
N ARG A 79 -8.40 12.53 4.23
CA ARG A 79 -9.45 11.54 3.94
C ARG A 79 -8.89 10.15 3.73
N VAL A 80 -9.76 9.19 3.97
CA VAL A 80 -9.61 7.78 3.62
C VAL A 80 -10.51 7.45 2.43
N ARG A 81 -10.09 6.51 1.60
CA ARG A 81 -10.62 6.16 0.26
C ARG A 81 -10.96 4.68 0.13
N PHE A 82 -10.60 3.87 1.11
CA PHE A 82 -11.00 2.48 1.23
C PHE A 82 -10.81 1.97 2.66
N VAL A 83 -11.54 0.89 3.00
CA VAL A 83 -11.35 0.17 4.26
C VAL A 83 -9.98 -0.51 4.24
N GLY A 84 -9.11 -0.20 5.21
CA GLY A 84 -7.74 -0.69 5.24
C GLY A 84 -6.68 0.37 4.92
N GLU A 85 -7.07 1.57 4.47
CA GLU A 85 -6.12 2.68 4.24
C GLU A 85 -5.45 3.07 5.55
N ARG A 86 -4.15 3.35 5.51
CA ARG A 86 -3.35 3.62 6.70
C ARG A 86 -3.61 5.03 7.20
N VAL A 87 -3.83 5.21 8.49
CA VAL A 87 -4.20 6.51 9.08
C VAL A 87 -3.17 6.98 10.11
N ALA A 88 -2.70 6.07 10.95
CA ALA A 88 -1.63 6.33 11.91
C ALA A 88 -0.72 5.11 12.03
N ALA A 89 0.49 5.30 12.56
CA ALA A 89 1.47 4.23 12.72
C ALA A 89 2.21 4.37 14.04
N VAL A 90 2.58 3.23 14.62
CA VAL A 90 3.34 3.15 15.87
C VAL A 90 4.60 2.33 15.62
N ALA A 91 5.72 2.73 16.23
CA ALA A 91 6.84 1.83 16.48
C ALA A 91 7.03 1.67 17.99
N ALA A 92 7.10 0.43 18.46
CA ALA A 92 7.31 0.09 19.86
C ALA A 92 8.36 -1.03 20.02
N VAL A 93 8.85 -1.22 21.23
CA VAL A 93 9.88 -2.23 21.54
C VAL A 93 9.42 -3.67 21.34
N ASP A 94 8.12 -3.91 21.35
CA ASP A 94 7.50 -5.21 21.11
C ASP A 94 6.11 -5.06 20.47
N ARG A 95 5.52 -6.21 20.13
CA ARG A 95 4.23 -6.29 19.46
C ARG A 95 3.08 -5.83 20.34
N ASP A 96 3.10 -6.19 21.61
CA ASP A 96 1.99 -5.94 22.53
C ASP A 96 1.86 -4.45 22.82
N ALA A 97 2.98 -3.75 23.07
CA ALA A 97 3.01 -2.31 23.23
C ALA A 97 2.55 -1.56 21.97
N ALA A 98 2.93 -2.05 20.78
CA ALA A 98 2.49 -1.46 19.51
C ALA A 98 0.97 -1.61 19.32
N GLU A 99 0.42 -2.79 19.61
CA GLU A 99 -1.02 -3.07 19.49
C GLU A 99 -1.84 -2.31 20.54
N GLU A 100 -1.38 -2.24 21.79
CA GLU A 100 -2.00 -1.41 22.84
C GLU A 100 -2.04 0.06 22.45
N ALA A 101 -0.96 0.58 21.88
CA ALA A 101 -0.89 1.96 21.43
C ALA A 101 -1.91 2.27 20.33
N LEU A 102 -2.12 1.38 19.36
CA LEU A 102 -3.14 1.59 18.33
C LEU A 102 -4.55 1.75 18.92
N LEU A 103 -4.87 1.01 19.99
CA LEU A 103 -6.17 1.11 20.67
C LEU A 103 -6.40 2.45 21.38
N ARG A 104 -5.34 3.22 21.61
CA ARG A 104 -5.38 4.52 22.28
C ARG A 104 -5.25 5.71 21.33
N ILE A 105 -5.28 5.47 20.02
CA ILE A 105 -5.36 6.54 19.03
C ILE A 105 -6.85 6.79 18.77
N GLU A 106 -7.29 8.01 19.05
CA GLU A 106 -8.66 8.45 18.81
C GLU A 106 -8.73 9.15 17.45
N ILE A 107 -9.69 8.76 16.61
CA ILE A 107 -9.87 9.34 15.29
C ILE A 107 -11.35 9.67 15.10
N GLU A 108 -11.63 10.91 14.71
CA GLU A 108 -12.95 11.33 14.31
C GLU A 108 -13.06 11.35 12.78
N TYR A 109 -14.13 10.74 12.28
CA TYR A 109 -14.44 10.64 10.86
C TYR A 109 -15.79 11.28 10.55
N GLU A 110 -15.84 11.98 9.42
CA GLU A 110 -17.09 12.35 8.76
C GLU A 110 -17.23 11.45 7.53
N GLU A 111 -18.14 10.48 7.58
CA GLU A 111 -18.40 9.57 6.46
C GLU A 111 -18.83 10.33 5.20
N LEU A 112 -18.29 9.91 4.06
CA LEU A 112 -18.59 10.48 2.76
C LEU A 112 -19.27 9.40 1.88
N PRO A 113 -20.10 9.79 0.90
CA PRO A 113 -20.67 8.82 -0.03
C PRO A 113 -19.56 8.01 -0.73
N ALA A 114 -19.66 6.68 -0.66
CA ALA A 114 -18.77 5.75 -1.32
C ALA A 114 -19.46 5.12 -2.53
N VAL A 115 -18.66 4.70 -3.52
CA VAL A 115 -19.13 3.97 -4.70
C VAL A 115 -18.43 2.62 -4.76
N TYR A 116 -19.20 1.58 -5.05
CA TYR A 116 -18.73 0.19 -5.03
C TYR A 116 -18.77 -0.48 -6.41
N ASP A 117 -19.55 0.07 -7.34
CA ASP A 117 -19.66 -0.40 -8.71
C ASP A 117 -18.89 0.52 -9.67
N PRO A 118 -18.04 -0.02 -10.57
CA PRO A 118 -17.26 0.81 -11.49
C PRO A 118 -18.12 1.55 -12.52
N LEU A 119 -19.28 1.04 -12.91
CA LEU A 119 -20.19 1.72 -13.84
C LEU A 119 -20.87 2.90 -13.14
N ASP A 120 -21.33 2.71 -11.90
CA ASP A 120 -21.87 3.80 -11.07
C ASP A 120 -20.80 4.89 -10.83
N ALA A 121 -19.53 4.50 -10.71
CA ALA A 121 -18.43 5.46 -10.51
C ALA A 121 -18.20 6.37 -11.73
N LEU A 122 -18.61 5.93 -12.92
CA LEU A 122 -18.50 6.70 -14.17
C LEU A 122 -19.65 7.69 -14.37
N GLU A 123 -20.72 7.60 -13.57
CA GLU A 123 -21.85 8.51 -13.68
C GLU A 123 -21.46 9.95 -13.32
N PRO A 124 -22.03 10.97 -14.00
CA PRO A 124 -21.63 12.37 -13.81
C PRO A 124 -21.78 12.91 -12.38
N ASN A 125 -22.65 12.30 -11.57
CA ASN A 125 -22.93 12.69 -10.18
C ASN A 125 -22.27 11.77 -9.14
N ALA A 126 -21.42 10.82 -9.56
CA ALA A 126 -20.68 9.96 -8.65
C ALA A 126 -19.75 10.80 -7.75
N PRO A 127 -19.60 10.45 -6.45
CA PRO A 127 -18.60 11.09 -5.60
C PRO A 127 -17.20 10.88 -6.19
N ILE A 128 -16.47 11.99 -6.33
CA ILE A 128 -15.10 11.98 -6.87
C ILE A 128 -14.12 11.56 -5.77
N LEU A 129 -13.42 10.45 -6.00
CA LEU A 129 -12.48 9.89 -5.02
C LEU A 129 -11.14 10.66 -4.96
N HIS A 130 -10.70 11.16 -6.13
CA HIS A 130 -9.45 11.91 -6.29
C HIS A 130 -9.72 13.30 -6.90
N PRO A 131 -10.25 14.26 -6.11
CA PRO A 131 -10.55 15.60 -6.62
C PRO A 131 -9.29 16.34 -7.10
N ASP A 132 -8.14 16.04 -6.51
CA ASP A 132 -6.86 16.66 -6.81
C ASP A 132 -5.99 15.83 -7.78
N VAL A 133 -6.58 14.92 -8.56
CA VAL A 133 -5.81 14.01 -9.45
C VAL A 133 -4.82 14.74 -10.37
N ASN A 134 -5.16 15.96 -10.80
CA ASN A 134 -4.30 16.82 -11.63
C ASN A 134 -3.04 17.32 -10.92
N SER A 135 -2.98 17.27 -9.58
CA SER A 135 -1.79 17.64 -8.83
C SER A 135 -0.83 16.46 -8.60
N TYR A 136 -1.22 15.23 -8.97
CA TYR A 136 -0.40 14.05 -8.73
C TYR A 136 0.73 13.94 -9.76
N THR A 137 1.94 13.69 -9.25
CA THR A 137 3.09 13.39 -10.08
C THR A 137 2.86 12.11 -10.88
N GLY A 138 3.21 12.13 -12.16
CA GLY A 138 3.14 10.96 -13.04
C GLY A 138 1.79 10.75 -13.73
N LEU A 139 0.84 11.69 -13.57
CA LEU A 139 -0.32 11.75 -14.44
C LEU A 139 0.14 12.09 -15.87
N PRO A 140 -0.15 11.26 -16.89
CA PRO A 140 0.39 11.46 -18.24
C PRO A 140 -0.02 12.81 -18.87
N ARG A 141 -1.25 13.26 -18.57
CA ARG A 141 -1.77 14.57 -18.97
C ARG A 141 -2.81 15.03 -17.95
N PRO A 142 -2.89 16.34 -17.64
CA PRO A 142 -4.01 16.87 -16.87
C PRO A 142 -5.36 16.55 -17.52
N LEU A 143 -6.35 16.28 -16.70
CA LEU A 143 -7.73 16.07 -17.10
C LEU A 143 -8.45 17.42 -17.18
N ASP A 144 -9.16 17.65 -18.29
CA ASP A 144 -10.01 18.83 -18.46
C ASP A 144 -11.22 18.79 -17.51
N THR A 145 -11.68 17.59 -17.18
CA THR A 145 -12.76 17.33 -16.22
C THR A 145 -12.36 16.16 -15.35
N VAL A 146 -12.35 16.36 -14.03
CA VAL A 146 -12.05 15.29 -13.07
C VAL A 146 -13.22 14.30 -13.04
N THR A 147 -12.91 13.03 -13.21
CA THR A 147 -13.87 11.91 -13.16
C THR A 147 -13.22 10.75 -12.41
N ASN A 148 -13.99 9.70 -12.06
CA ASN A 148 -13.41 8.46 -11.54
C ASN A 148 -12.84 7.55 -12.64
N ALA A 149 -12.92 7.94 -13.92
CA ALA A 149 -12.28 7.22 -15.02
C ALA A 149 -10.78 7.52 -15.03
N PHE A 150 -9.96 6.52 -14.67
CA PHE A 150 -8.52 6.72 -14.60
C PHE A 150 -7.84 6.66 -15.98
N VAL A 151 -8.05 5.59 -16.74
CA VAL A 151 -7.44 5.38 -18.06
C VAL A 151 -8.47 4.81 -19.02
N ARG A 152 -8.47 5.31 -20.26
CA ARG A 152 -9.20 4.74 -21.40
C ARG A 152 -8.20 4.38 -22.49
N ASP A 153 -7.88 3.10 -22.59
CA ASP A 153 -7.04 2.57 -23.65
C ASP A 153 -7.91 1.99 -24.76
N THR A 154 -7.57 2.32 -26.01
CA THR A 154 -8.27 1.78 -27.18
C THR A 154 -7.24 1.09 -28.07
N TRP A 155 -7.44 -0.20 -28.34
CA TRP A 155 -6.58 -0.98 -29.21
C TRP A 155 -7.43 -1.72 -30.23
N GLY A 156 -6.98 -1.78 -31.48
CA GLY A 156 -7.70 -2.42 -32.56
C GLY A 156 -6.76 -3.13 -33.52
N LYS A 157 -7.30 -4.13 -34.22
CA LYS A 157 -6.61 -4.86 -35.27
C LYS A 157 -7.61 -5.22 -36.38
N GLY A 158 -7.31 -4.81 -37.61
CA GLY A 158 -8.22 -4.97 -38.75
C GLY A 158 -9.41 -4.01 -38.72
N ASP A 159 -10.38 -4.25 -39.59
CA ASP A 159 -11.63 -3.49 -39.66
C ASP A 159 -12.76 -4.29 -39.02
N VAL A 160 -13.13 -3.89 -37.80
CA VAL A 160 -14.19 -4.55 -37.02
C VAL A 160 -15.54 -4.42 -37.72
N ALA A 161 -15.85 -3.26 -38.32
CA ALA A 161 -17.14 -3.04 -38.97
C ALA A 161 -17.32 -3.95 -40.20
N VAL A 162 -16.27 -4.13 -40.99
CA VAL A 162 -16.27 -5.11 -42.10
C VAL A 162 -16.46 -6.53 -41.58
N GLY A 163 -15.75 -6.91 -40.51
CA GLY A 163 -15.87 -8.24 -39.91
C GLY A 163 -17.29 -8.55 -39.44
N PHE A 164 -17.95 -7.61 -38.74
CA PHE A 164 -19.35 -7.76 -38.32
C PHE A 164 -20.31 -7.84 -39.52
N ALA A 165 -20.11 -7.02 -40.55
CA ALA A 165 -20.99 -7.02 -41.74
C ALA A 165 -20.90 -8.31 -42.56
N GLN A 166 -19.77 -9.02 -42.49
CA GLN A 166 -19.53 -10.27 -43.21
C GLN A 166 -19.87 -11.53 -42.41
N ALA A 167 -20.25 -11.39 -41.13
CA ALA A 167 -20.51 -12.53 -40.25
C ALA A 167 -21.87 -13.18 -40.52
N ASP A 168 -21.90 -14.51 -40.61
CA ASP A 168 -23.16 -15.27 -40.72
C ASP A 168 -23.95 -15.28 -39.41
N VAL A 169 -23.26 -15.21 -38.27
CA VAL A 169 -23.83 -15.21 -36.92
C VAL A 169 -23.03 -14.27 -36.03
N ILE A 170 -23.74 -13.47 -35.23
CA ILE A 170 -23.17 -12.59 -34.20
C ILE A 170 -23.69 -13.07 -32.84
N VAL A 171 -22.79 -13.23 -31.87
CA VAL A 171 -23.13 -13.59 -30.49
C VAL A 171 -22.54 -12.54 -29.56
N GLU A 172 -23.40 -11.93 -28.75
CA GLU A 172 -23.03 -10.88 -27.80
C GLU A 172 -23.36 -11.33 -26.39
N ASN A 173 -22.38 -11.23 -25.50
CA ASN A 173 -22.49 -11.59 -24.09
C ASN A 173 -21.68 -10.58 -23.26
N THR A 174 -22.13 -10.36 -22.02
CA THR A 174 -21.37 -9.63 -21.00
C THR A 174 -20.85 -10.63 -19.97
N PHE A 175 -19.57 -10.52 -19.62
CA PHE A 175 -18.92 -11.43 -18.66
C PHE A 175 -18.29 -10.63 -17.53
N THR A 176 -18.65 -10.98 -16.30
CA THR A 176 -18.06 -10.37 -15.11
C THR A 176 -17.10 -11.33 -14.43
N VAL A 177 -15.98 -10.80 -13.92
CA VAL A 177 -15.07 -11.54 -13.03
C VAL A 177 -14.92 -10.80 -11.70
N ALA A 178 -15.01 -11.56 -10.61
CA ALA A 178 -14.91 -11.01 -9.26
C ALA A 178 -13.46 -10.59 -8.93
N ARG A 179 -13.33 -9.67 -7.97
CA ARG A 179 -12.05 -9.37 -7.30
C ARG A 179 -11.57 -10.63 -6.57
N GLN A 180 -10.28 -10.93 -6.67
CA GLN A 180 -9.68 -12.12 -6.05
C GLN A 180 -8.31 -11.81 -5.46
N HIS A 181 -8.10 -12.16 -4.20
CA HIS A 181 -6.78 -12.12 -3.57
C HIS A 181 -5.93 -13.33 -4.00
N GLN A 182 -4.61 -13.16 -3.98
CA GLN A 182 -3.61 -14.10 -4.47
C GLN A 182 -3.42 -15.34 -3.59
N GLY A 183 -3.78 -15.24 -2.30
CA GLY A 183 -3.77 -16.36 -1.36
C GLY A 183 -2.38 -16.91 -1.02
N TYR A 184 -1.33 -16.08 -1.06
CA TYR A 184 -0.02 -16.45 -0.51
C TYR A 184 -0.07 -16.62 1.01
N LEU A 185 0.82 -17.46 1.54
CA LEU A 185 0.84 -17.80 2.98
C LEU A 185 1.61 -16.75 3.79
N GLU A 186 2.76 -16.31 3.31
CA GLU A 186 3.50 -15.20 3.93
C GLU A 186 2.81 -13.89 3.54
N SER A 187 2.27 -13.15 4.50
CA SER A 187 1.74 -11.80 4.28
C SER A 187 2.84 -10.81 3.89
N HIS A 188 2.45 -9.59 3.51
CA HIS A 188 3.42 -8.52 3.33
C HIS A 188 4.15 -8.23 4.63
N THR A 189 5.47 -8.44 4.59
CA THR A 189 6.37 -8.19 5.70
C THR A 189 7.58 -7.41 5.20
N CYS A 190 8.04 -6.46 6.01
CA CYS A 190 9.25 -5.70 5.75
C CYS A 190 10.05 -5.45 7.02
N LEU A 191 11.35 -5.25 6.85
CA LEU A 191 12.28 -4.73 7.84
C LEU A 191 13.08 -3.61 7.18
N VAL A 192 13.07 -2.43 7.79
CA VAL A 192 13.82 -1.26 7.30
C VAL A 192 14.79 -0.79 8.36
N TRP A 193 16.03 -0.49 7.96
CA TRP A 193 17.07 0.05 8.83
C TRP A 193 17.86 1.14 8.08
N ILE A 194 18.18 2.23 8.76
CA ILE A 194 19.10 3.26 8.25
C ILE A 194 20.44 3.02 8.92
N ASP A 195 21.45 2.61 8.14
CA ASP A 195 22.78 2.32 8.67
C ASP A 195 23.54 3.59 9.12
N ASP A 196 24.65 3.41 9.84
CA ASP A 196 25.46 4.53 10.35
C ASP A 196 26.02 5.45 9.24
N ALA A 197 26.05 4.98 7.99
CA ALA A 197 26.45 5.75 6.82
C ALA A 197 25.24 6.44 6.14
N GLY A 198 24.03 6.33 6.70
CA GLY A 198 22.81 6.90 6.18
C GLY A 198 22.24 6.16 4.96
N ARG A 199 22.60 4.90 4.73
CA ARG A 199 21.99 4.06 3.68
C ARG A 199 20.77 3.33 4.24
N VAL A 200 19.68 3.32 3.47
CA VAL A 200 18.44 2.65 3.83
C VAL A 200 18.49 1.21 3.33
N GLN A 201 18.57 0.27 4.28
CA GLN A 201 18.54 -1.17 4.08
C GLN A 201 17.10 -1.66 4.18
N VAL A 202 16.63 -2.40 3.19
CA VAL A 202 15.25 -2.92 3.14
C VAL A 202 15.28 -4.42 2.89
N TRP A 203 14.71 -5.20 3.80
CA TRP A 203 14.34 -6.59 3.56
C TRP A 203 12.83 -6.65 3.41
N ALA A 204 12.35 -7.27 2.34
CA ALA A 204 10.92 -7.32 2.06
C ALA A 204 10.57 -8.54 1.22
N SER A 205 9.36 -9.06 1.45
CA SER A 205 8.77 -10.05 0.57
C SER A 205 8.30 -9.35 -0.71
N SER A 206 9.21 -9.15 -1.68
CA SER A 206 8.93 -8.45 -2.94
C SER A 206 9.51 -9.19 -4.13
N LYS A 207 8.66 -9.44 -5.15
CA LYS A 207 9.09 -10.06 -6.41
C LYS A 207 9.76 -9.10 -7.40
N VAL A 208 9.72 -7.79 -7.13
CA VAL A 208 10.19 -6.74 -8.06
C VAL A 208 11.07 -5.72 -7.34
N PRO A 209 12.22 -6.14 -6.77
CA PRO A 209 13.05 -5.31 -5.90
C PRO A 209 13.47 -3.98 -6.55
N TYR A 210 13.81 -3.98 -7.84
CA TYR A 210 14.19 -2.76 -8.57
C TYR A 210 13.03 -1.77 -8.72
N ALA A 211 11.82 -2.25 -9.05
CA ALA A 211 10.65 -1.39 -9.18
C ALA A 211 10.18 -0.87 -7.83
N VAL A 212 10.32 -1.66 -6.76
CA VAL A 212 10.10 -1.19 -5.38
C VAL A 212 11.11 -0.10 -5.05
N LYS A 213 12.41 -0.31 -5.29
CA LYS A 213 13.46 0.68 -5.05
C LYS A 213 13.19 2.03 -5.72
N GLN A 214 12.74 2.04 -6.97
CA GLN A 214 12.32 3.26 -7.68
C GLN A 214 11.16 3.98 -6.99
N GLN A 215 10.13 3.23 -6.59
CA GLN A 215 8.98 3.79 -5.87
C GLN A 215 9.37 4.35 -4.49
N LEU A 216 10.29 3.68 -3.78
CA LEU A 216 10.80 4.13 -2.49
C LEU A 216 11.69 5.38 -2.62
N SER A 217 12.53 5.44 -3.66
CA SER A 217 13.31 6.64 -3.99
C SER A 217 12.41 7.85 -4.19
N ALA A 218 11.34 7.69 -4.95
CA ALA A 218 10.34 8.73 -5.14
C ALA A 218 9.61 9.11 -3.83
N ALA A 219 9.18 8.12 -3.04
CA ALA A 219 8.47 8.34 -1.80
C ALA A 219 9.32 9.12 -0.78
N TRP A 220 10.58 8.72 -0.62
CA TRP A 220 11.47 9.27 0.41
C TRP A 220 12.26 10.49 -0.05
N GLY A 221 12.19 10.84 -1.34
CA GLY A 221 13.03 11.90 -1.92
C GLY A 221 14.52 11.58 -1.84
N LEU A 222 14.88 10.29 -1.83
CA LEU A 222 16.26 9.82 -1.72
C LEU A 222 16.77 9.32 -3.07
N PRO A 223 18.05 9.55 -3.42
CA PRO A 223 18.65 8.93 -4.59
C PRO A 223 18.66 7.40 -4.42
N GLU A 224 18.41 6.67 -5.51
CA GLU A 224 18.34 5.20 -5.51
C GLU A 224 19.59 4.55 -4.91
N GLU A 225 20.78 5.13 -5.08
CA GLU A 225 22.05 4.63 -4.57
C GLU A 225 22.10 4.58 -3.04
N ARG A 226 21.28 5.38 -2.34
CA ARG A 226 21.13 5.32 -0.88
C ARG A 226 20.20 4.21 -0.40
N ILE A 227 19.50 3.52 -1.31
CA ILE A 227 18.53 2.48 -0.99
C ILE A 227 19.08 1.12 -1.43
N LEU A 228 19.27 0.21 -0.47
CA LEU A 228 19.71 -1.15 -0.71
C LEU A 228 18.56 -2.12 -0.38
N ILE A 229 18.03 -2.78 -1.40
CA ILE A 229 17.07 -3.87 -1.24
C ILE A 229 17.86 -5.17 -1.06
N ASN A 230 17.65 -5.83 0.06
CA ASN A 230 18.27 -7.10 0.43
C ASN A 230 17.27 -8.23 0.12
N PRO A 231 17.53 -9.04 -0.94
CA PRO A 231 16.64 -10.14 -1.28
C PRO A 231 16.59 -11.19 -0.18
N VAL A 232 15.39 -11.70 0.08
CA VAL A 232 15.08 -12.77 1.04
C VAL A 232 14.12 -13.75 0.40
N SER A 233 13.98 -14.94 0.97
CA SER A 233 12.98 -15.89 0.50
C SER A 233 11.57 -15.33 0.65
N ILE A 234 10.70 -15.69 -0.30
CA ILE A 234 9.32 -15.19 -0.41
C ILE A 234 8.36 -16.38 -0.28
N GLY A 235 7.48 -16.35 0.72
CA GLY A 235 6.48 -17.37 1.02
C GLY A 235 5.24 -17.31 0.13
N GLY A 236 5.45 -17.20 -1.19
CA GLY A 236 4.42 -17.02 -2.21
C GLY A 236 4.19 -15.55 -2.58
N ASP A 237 3.86 -15.31 -3.86
CA ASP A 237 3.61 -13.98 -4.43
C ASP A 237 2.36 -14.00 -5.32
N PHE A 238 2.35 -14.87 -6.33
CA PHE A 238 1.27 -15.02 -7.32
C PHE A 238 0.81 -13.69 -7.95
N GLY A 239 1.74 -12.73 -8.07
CA GLY A 239 1.51 -11.40 -8.61
C GLY A 239 1.18 -10.30 -7.59
N GLY A 240 0.95 -10.59 -6.32
CA GLY A 240 0.47 -9.63 -5.32
C GLY A 240 1.56 -8.86 -4.57
N LYS A 241 2.80 -9.35 -4.52
CA LYS A 241 3.94 -8.73 -3.84
C LYS A 241 4.77 -7.81 -4.74
N GLY A 242 4.05 -6.99 -5.50
CA GLY A 242 4.62 -5.98 -6.39
C GLY A 242 4.57 -4.54 -5.85
N SER A 243 3.68 -4.28 -4.90
CA SER A 243 3.53 -3.00 -4.21
C SER A 243 4.56 -2.88 -3.09
N PRO A 244 5.09 -1.69 -2.79
CA PRO A 244 5.95 -1.49 -1.63
C PRO A 244 5.17 -1.62 -0.30
N MET A 245 3.83 -1.65 -0.32
CA MET A 245 2.97 -1.80 0.86
C MET A 245 3.45 -0.93 2.02
N ASP A 246 3.78 -1.49 3.18
CA ASP A 246 4.16 -0.76 4.39
C ASP A 246 5.63 -0.32 4.43
N ILE A 247 6.46 -0.71 3.46
CA ILE A 247 7.88 -0.31 3.40
C ILE A 247 8.06 1.21 3.47
N PRO A 248 7.30 2.06 2.71
CA PRO A 248 7.48 3.50 2.76
C PRO A 248 7.28 4.07 4.16
N LEU A 249 6.36 3.49 4.94
CA LEU A 249 6.04 3.89 6.31
C LEU A 249 7.08 3.39 7.31
N ALA A 250 7.56 2.15 7.15
CA ALA A 250 8.62 1.58 7.99
C ALA A 250 9.89 2.43 7.97
N TYR A 251 10.22 3.06 6.84
CA TYR A 251 11.32 4.02 6.76
C TYR A 251 11.14 5.22 7.69
N TYR A 252 9.98 5.88 7.69
CA TYR A 252 9.76 7.04 8.55
C TYR A 252 9.75 6.66 10.04
N LEU A 253 9.27 5.47 10.37
CA LEU A 253 9.38 4.94 11.74
C LEU A 253 10.84 4.68 12.12
N ALA A 254 11.65 4.13 11.21
CA ALA A 254 13.07 3.87 11.45
C ALA A 254 13.87 5.18 11.55
N ASP A 255 13.57 6.15 10.70
CA ASP A 255 14.18 7.49 10.71
C ASP A 255 13.90 8.23 12.02
N ARG A 256 12.65 8.19 12.49
CA ARG A 256 12.22 8.88 13.71
C ARG A 256 12.79 8.26 14.98
N THR A 257 13.06 6.96 14.98
CA THR A 257 13.54 6.21 16.16
C THR A 257 15.04 5.92 16.13
N GLY A 258 15.69 6.07 14.98
CA GLY A 258 17.08 5.63 14.77
C GLY A 258 17.28 4.12 14.91
N SER A 259 16.21 3.33 14.89
CA SER A 259 16.23 1.88 15.12
C SER A 259 15.68 1.12 13.91
N PRO A 260 16.11 -0.14 13.66
CA PRO A 260 15.46 -0.98 12.66
C PRO A 260 13.97 -1.16 12.99
N VAL A 261 13.09 -1.13 12.00
CA VAL A 261 11.65 -1.32 12.19
C VAL A 261 11.16 -2.48 11.34
N LYS A 262 10.58 -3.48 11.99
CA LYS A 262 9.91 -4.61 11.35
C LYS A 262 8.40 -4.41 11.36
N MET A 263 7.76 -4.58 10.22
CA MET A 263 6.30 -4.55 10.06
C MET A 263 5.86 -5.82 9.35
N ALA A 264 4.89 -6.52 9.93
CA ALA A 264 4.25 -7.68 9.34
C ALA A 264 2.73 -7.50 9.42
N MET A 265 2.06 -7.54 8.27
CA MET A 265 0.60 -7.51 8.21
C MET A 265 0.02 -8.83 8.72
N ASP A 266 -1.11 -8.78 9.42
CA ASP A 266 -1.94 -9.96 9.58
C ASP A 266 -2.79 -10.24 8.32
N TYR A 267 -3.52 -11.35 8.32
CA TYR A 267 -4.26 -11.78 7.14
C TYR A 267 -5.56 -10.98 6.90
N ILE A 268 -6.12 -10.36 7.93
CA ILE A 268 -7.26 -9.43 7.79
C ILE A 268 -6.76 -8.15 7.12
N GLU A 269 -5.63 -7.62 7.57
CA GLU A 269 -4.96 -6.49 6.93
C GLU A 269 -4.60 -6.81 5.48
N GLU A 270 -4.12 -8.02 5.20
CA GLU A 270 -3.78 -8.45 3.83
C GLU A 270 -5.01 -8.43 2.92
N PHE A 271 -6.14 -8.96 3.37
CA PHE A 271 -7.36 -8.97 2.58
C PHE A 271 -8.03 -7.61 2.43
N THR A 272 -7.87 -6.72 3.41
CA THR A 272 -8.50 -5.40 3.40
C THR A 272 -7.64 -4.36 2.66
N ALA A 273 -6.33 -4.40 2.84
CA ALA A 273 -5.40 -3.39 2.31
C ALA A 273 -4.46 -3.87 1.20
N GLY A 274 -4.37 -5.18 0.96
CA GLY A 274 -3.56 -5.76 -0.11
C GLY A 274 -4.04 -5.38 -1.51
N ASN A 275 -3.31 -5.84 -2.52
CA ASN A 275 -3.58 -5.53 -3.93
C ASN A 275 -4.14 -6.76 -4.68
N PRO A 276 -5.44 -7.04 -4.60
CA PRO A 276 -6.04 -8.18 -5.29
C PRO A 276 -6.10 -7.95 -6.80
N ARG A 277 -6.39 -9.03 -7.54
CA ARG A 277 -6.77 -8.95 -8.95
C ARG A 277 -7.99 -8.02 -9.09
N HIS A 278 -7.93 -7.11 -10.07
CA HIS A 278 -9.04 -6.24 -10.41
C HIS A 278 -10.27 -7.06 -10.85
N ALA A 279 -11.45 -6.65 -10.40
CA ALA A 279 -12.70 -7.11 -11.00
C ALA A 279 -12.83 -6.54 -12.43
N ALA A 280 -13.64 -7.17 -13.28
CA ALA A 280 -14.01 -6.63 -14.58
C ALA A 280 -15.48 -6.95 -14.90
N VAL A 281 -16.07 -6.09 -15.73
CA VAL A 281 -17.42 -6.17 -16.31
C VAL A 281 -17.33 -5.95 -17.81
#